data_AF-A0A9Q4G7Y2-F1
#
_entry.id   AF-A0A9Q4G7Y2-F1
#
_cell.length_a   1.000
_cell.length_b   1.000
_cell.length_c   1.000
_cell.angle_alpha   90.00
_cell.angle_beta   90.00
_cell.angle_gamma   90.00
#
_symmetry.space_group_name_H-M   'P 1'
#
loop_
_entity.id
_entity.type
_entity.pdbx_description
1 polymer ?
#
loop_
_entity_poly.entity_id
_entity_poly.type
_entity_poly.pdbx_seq_one_letter_code
_entity_poly.pdbx_strand_id
1 'polypeptide(L)'
;MSDTFKLFQIDQDVQGLLDSEASYSEDTGELLPEIREKLETLSQSRSDLIYDLAQYNLYCADLEEMVKKEIRRLQALQSKLQKKSESVKKTLKAFIPEGESVDFGTVKISWRKSSHVITDEVLDLEELEKACPQLVKHSRELKKEEVKNYFKATGLVPLGCEIIEKNNLIIG
;
A
#
# COMPACT_ATOMS: atom_id res chain seq x y z
N MET A 1 2.11 -22.92 15.40
CA MET A 1 0.82 -23.11 14.71
C MET A 1 0.22 -21.72 14.51
N SER A 2 -0.07 -21.31 13.27
CA SER A 2 -0.60 -19.96 12.96
C SER A 2 -1.96 -19.75 13.63
N ASP A 3 -2.27 -18.53 14.08
CA ASP A 3 -3.57 -18.21 14.69
C ASP A 3 -4.75 -18.42 13.73
N THR A 4 -4.52 -18.31 12.41
CA THR A 4 -5.50 -18.71 11.39
C THR A 4 -5.81 -20.21 11.43
N PHE A 5 -4.80 -21.05 11.67
CA PHE A 5 -4.99 -22.49 11.81
C PHE A 5 -5.72 -22.85 13.10
N LYS A 6 -5.54 -22.06 14.17
CA LYS A 6 -6.28 -22.25 15.42
C LYS A 6 -7.76 -21.90 15.28
N LEU A 7 -8.10 -20.80 14.59
CA LEU A 7 -9.51 -20.47 14.31
C LEU A 7 -10.20 -21.57 13.50
N PHE A 8 -9.52 -22.06 12.46
CA PHE A 8 -10.02 -23.18 11.67
C PHE A 8 -10.23 -24.45 12.53
N GLN A 9 -9.30 -24.75 13.43
CA GLN A 9 -9.44 -25.89 14.34
C GLN A 9 -10.63 -25.72 15.28
N ILE A 10 -10.83 -24.53 15.85
CA ILE A 10 -12.00 -24.25 16.71
C ILE A 10 -13.30 -24.44 15.93
N ASP A 11 -13.38 -23.96 14.69
CA ASP A 11 -14.56 -24.14 13.84
C ASP A 11 -14.81 -25.63 13.54
N GLN A 12 -13.74 -26.41 13.27
CA GLN A 12 -13.84 -27.86 13.07
C GLN A 12 -14.31 -28.60 14.33
N ASP A 13 -13.79 -28.21 15.51
CA ASP A 13 -14.16 -28.82 16.79
C ASP A 13 -15.61 -28.51 17.16
N VAL A 14 -16.07 -27.27 16.92
CA VAL A 14 -17.49 -26.89 17.08
C VAL A 14 -18.39 -27.73 16.19
N GLN A 15 -18.03 -27.87 14.91
CA GLN A 15 -18.82 -28.65 13.96
C GLN A 15 -18.86 -30.14 14.34
N GLY A 16 -17.71 -30.72 14.71
CA GLY A 16 -17.63 -32.11 15.16
C GLY A 16 -18.47 -32.40 16.41
N LEU A 17 -18.57 -31.45 17.35
CA LEU A 17 -19.44 -31.59 18.52
C LEU A 17 -20.93 -31.53 18.16
N LEU A 18 -21.32 -30.70 17.20
CA LEU A 18 -22.73 -30.56 16.79
C LEU A 18 -23.22 -31.72 15.91
N ASP A 19 -22.34 -32.30 15.09
CA ASP A 19 -22.68 -33.37 14.15
C ASP A 19 -22.69 -34.77 14.82
N SER A 20 -22.23 -34.89 16.07
CA SER A 20 -22.18 -36.14 16.82
C SER A 20 -23.50 -36.44 17.53
N GLU A 21 -24.15 -37.58 17.21
CA GLU A 21 -25.37 -38.04 17.90
C GLU A 21 -25.16 -38.22 19.41
N ALA A 22 -23.95 -38.61 19.84
CA ALA A 22 -23.58 -38.76 21.25
C ALA A 22 -23.53 -37.43 22.03
N SER A 23 -23.70 -36.29 21.36
CA SER A 23 -23.75 -34.97 21.99
C SER A 23 -25.13 -34.62 22.53
N TYR A 24 -26.15 -35.42 22.21
CA TYR A 24 -27.55 -35.15 22.53
C TYR A 24 -28.11 -36.22 23.47
N SER A 25 -29.03 -35.82 24.34
CA SER A 25 -29.79 -36.74 25.17
C SER A 25 -30.73 -37.58 24.29
N GLU A 26 -30.68 -38.90 24.43
CA GLU A 26 -31.58 -39.82 23.72
C GLU A 26 -33.05 -39.58 24.07
N ASP A 27 -33.33 -39.09 25.29
CA ASP A 27 -34.68 -38.90 25.81
C ASP A 27 -35.29 -37.55 25.40
N THR A 28 -34.49 -36.48 25.36
CA THR A 28 -34.98 -35.11 25.12
C THR A 28 -34.56 -34.52 23.78
N GLY A 29 -33.56 -35.11 23.12
CA GLY A 29 -32.94 -34.54 21.92
C GLY A 29 -32.17 -33.24 22.19
N GLU A 30 -31.98 -32.85 23.45
CA GLU A 30 -31.23 -31.65 23.82
C GLU A 30 -29.74 -31.93 23.96
N LEU A 31 -28.90 -30.91 23.72
CA LEU A 31 -27.46 -31.01 23.96
C LEU A 31 -27.17 -31.35 25.42
N LEU A 32 -26.29 -32.33 25.62
CA LEU A 32 -25.81 -32.71 26.94
C LEU A 32 -25.12 -31.51 27.63
N PRO A 33 -25.28 -31.33 28.95
CA PRO A 33 -24.71 -30.20 29.68
C PRO A 33 -23.19 -30.02 29.47
N GLU A 34 -22.43 -31.11 29.45
CA GLU A 34 -20.98 -31.09 29.24
C GLU A 34 -20.59 -30.61 27.82
N ILE A 35 -21.43 -30.89 26.82
CA ILE A 35 -21.19 -30.43 25.44
C ILE A 35 -21.50 -28.94 25.33
N ARG A 36 -22.55 -28.47 26.00
CA ARG A 36 -22.88 -27.04 26.08
C ARG A 36 -21.73 -26.24 26.68
N GLU A 37 -21.16 -26.70 27.80
CA GLU A 37 -20.00 -26.07 28.44
C GLU A 37 -18.77 -26.03 27.52
N LYS A 38 -18.50 -27.12 26.78
CA LYS A 38 -17.41 -27.17 25.80
C LYS A 38 -17.63 -26.18 24.64
N LEU A 39 -18.85 -26.08 24.12
CA LEU A 39 -19.19 -25.12 23.06
C LEU A 39 -19.04 -23.67 23.53
N GLU A 40 -19.46 -23.36 24.77
CA GLU A 40 -19.24 -22.04 25.37
C GLU A 40 -17.75 -21.72 25.49
N THR A 41 -16.94 -22.68 25.94
CA THR A 41 -15.48 -22.53 26.05
C THR A 41 -14.82 -22.28 24.68
N LEU A 42 -15.23 -23.03 23.65
CA LEU A 42 -14.73 -22.84 22.28
C LEU A 42 -15.16 -21.49 21.70
N SER A 43 -16.40 -21.05 21.98
CA SER A 43 -16.90 -19.74 21.59
C SER A 43 -16.12 -18.59 22.23
N GLN A 44 -15.80 -18.70 23.52
CA GLN A 44 -14.96 -17.73 24.21
C GLN A 44 -13.55 -17.71 23.61
N SER A 45 -12.94 -18.88 23.43
CA SER A 45 -11.60 -19.01 22.84
C SER A 45 -11.51 -18.40 21.43
N ARG A 46 -12.56 -18.58 20.62
CA ARG A 46 -12.66 -17.95 19.30
C ARG A 46 -12.73 -16.44 19.40
N SER A 47 -13.54 -15.93 20.33
CA SER A 47 -13.73 -14.49 20.53
C SER A 47 -12.44 -13.82 21.00
N ASP A 48 -11.74 -14.43 21.96
CA ASP A 48 -10.46 -13.95 22.47
C ASP A 48 -9.40 -13.90 21.35
N LEU A 49 -9.34 -14.96 20.51
CA LEU A 49 -8.39 -15.00 19.41
C LEU A 49 -8.68 -13.94 18.34
N ILE A 50 -9.95 -13.68 18.02
CA ILE A 50 -10.34 -12.59 17.11
C ILE A 50 -9.94 -11.23 17.70
N TYR A 51 -10.17 -11.03 18.99
CA TYR A 51 -9.81 -9.81 19.69
C TYR A 51 -8.29 -9.58 19.67
N ASP A 52 -7.50 -10.61 19.99
CA ASP A 52 -6.03 -10.55 19.97
C ASP A 52 -5.49 -10.22 18.57
N LEU A 53 -6.08 -10.81 17.52
CA LEU A 53 -5.72 -10.51 16.14
C LEU A 53 -6.07 -9.07 15.75
N ALA A 54 -7.21 -8.55 16.19
CA ALA A 54 -7.59 -7.16 15.97
C ALA A 54 -6.61 -6.20 16.68
N GLN A 55 -6.25 -6.49 17.94
CA GLN A 55 -5.28 -5.70 18.69
C GLN A 55 -3.89 -5.73 18.05
N TYR A 56 -3.46 -6.91 17.58
CA TYR A 56 -2.20 -7.03 16.86
C TYR A 56 -2.20 -6.23 15.56
N ASN A 57 -3.34 -6.21 14.83
CA ASN A 57 -3.48 -5.39 13.64
C ASN A 57 -3.36 -3.89 13.94
N LEU A 58 -4.03 -3.40 14.99
CA LEU A 58 -3.93 -2.01 15.45
C LEU A 58 -2.48 -1.65 15.80
N TYR A 59 -1.80 -2.52 16.55
CA TYR A 59 -0.38 -2.34 16.86
C TYR A 59 0.49 -2.25 15.60
N CYS A 60 0.27 -3.13 14.61
CA CYS A 60 0.97 -3.05 13.33
C CYS A 60 0.69 -1.75 12.57
N ALA A 61 -0.55 -1.27 12.58
CA ALA A 61 -0.94 -0.02 11.93
C ALA A 61 -0.24 1.19 12.58
N ASP A 62 -0.17 1.22 13.91
CA ASP A 62 0.55 2.26 14.67
C ASP A 62 2.05 2.25 14.33
N LEU A 63 2.67 1.07 14.28
CA LEU A 63 4.07 0.94 13.86
C LEU A 63 4.28 1.43 12.43
N GLU A 64 3.38 1.08 11.51
CA GLU A 64 3.45 1.55 10.13
C GLU A 64 3.39 3.08 10.05
N GLU A 65 2.51 3.72 10.83
CA GLU A 65 2.42 5.18 10.89
C GLU A 65 3.71 5.80 11.43
N MET A 66 4.28 5.24 12.51
CA MET A 66 5.55 5.68 13.08
C MET A 66 6.68 5.61 12.05
N VAL A 67 6.75 4.50 11.29
CA VAL A 67 7.74 4.32 10.22
C VAL A 67 7.53 5.34 9.09
N LYS A 68 6.29 5.56 8.64
CA LYS A 68 5.96 6.57 7.61
C LYS A 68 6.38 7.98 8.05
N LYS A 69 6.15 8.32 9.33
CA LYS A 69 6.55 9.60 9.89
C LYS A 69 8.06 9.79 9.86
N GLU A 70 8.81 8.74 10.21
CA GLU A 70 10.28 8.77 10.18
C GLU A 70 10.82 8.87 8.75
N ILE A 71 10.25 8.14 7.80
CA ILE A 71 10.59 8.24 6.38
C ILE A 71 10.42 9.70 5.90
N ARG A 72 9.29 10.33 6.21
CA ARG A 72 9.04 11.74 5.84
C ARG A 72 10.08 12.67 6.45
N ARG A 73 10.45 12.45 7.72
CA ARG A 73 11.50 13.22 8.41
C ARG A 73 12.85 13.09 7.71
N LEU A 74 13.23 11.86 7.34
CA LEU A 74 14.49 11.57 6.65
C LEU A 74 14.52 12.16 5.23
N GLN A 75 13.42 12.09 4.48
CA GLN A 75 13.28 12.73 3.17
C GLN A 75 13.42 14.25 3.26
N ALA A 76 12.82 14.87 4.28
CA ALA A 76 12.96 16.31 4.52
C ALA A 76 14.41 16.67 4.90
N LEU A 77 15.07 15.86 5.71
CA LEU A 77 16.48 16.04 6.05
C LEU A 77 17.38 15.89 4.81
N GLN A 78 17.15 14.86 4.00
CA GLN A 78 17.85 14.64 2.73
C GLN A 78 17.74 15.86 1.83
N SER A 79 16.53 16.40 1.66
CA SER A 79 16.28 17.60 0.85
C SER A 79 17.04 18.83 1.39
N LYS A 80 17.09 19.01 2.72
CA LYS A 80 17.87 20.09 3.35
C LYS A 80 19.37 19.93 3.10
N LEU A 81 19.90 18.71 3.22
CA LEU A 81 21.30 18.41 2.99
C LEU A 81 21.69 18.56 1.51
N GLN A 82 20.80 18.18 0.58
CA GLN A 82 20.98 18.41 -0.85
C GLN A 82 21.11 19.91 -1.15
N LYS A 83 20.20 20.74 -0.64
CA LYS A 83 20.28 22.21 -0.78
C LYS A 83 21.58 22.79 -0.22
N LYS A 84 22.03 22.30 0.95
CA LYS A 84 23.33 22.70 1.52
C LYS A 84 24.50 22.29 0.62
N SER A 85 24.50 21.05 0.11
CA SER A 85 25.51 20.55 -0.81
C SER A 85 25.57 21.38 -2.10
N GLU A 86 24.41 21.71 -2.68
CA GLU A 86 24.31 22.57 -3.85
C GLU A 86 24.82 23.99 -3.57
N SER A 87 24.53 24.54 -2.40
CA SER A 87 25.07 25.83 -1.97
C SER A 87 26.60 25.80 -1.90
N VAL A 88 27.18 24.74 -1.33
CA VAL A 88 28.65 24.56 -1.28
C VAL A 88 29.22 24.43 -2.70
N LYS A 89 28.59 23.63 -3.57
CA LYS A 89 28.98 23.53 -4.99
C LYS A 89 28.92 24.87 -5.69
N LYS A 90 27.91 25.71 -5.43
CA LYS A 90 27.80 27.06 -5.99
C LYS A 90 28.98 27.93 -5.58
N THR A 91 29.41 27.86 -4.32
CA THR A 91 30.62 28.55 -3.85
C THR A 91 31.87 28.01 -4.56
N LEU A 92 32.04 26.68 -4.63
CA LEU A 92 33.21 26.08 -5.28
C LEU A 92 33.31 26.45 -6.78
N LYS A 93 32.16 26.51 -7.48
CA LYS A 93 32.10 26.96 -8.88
C LYS A 93 32.60 28.39 -9.08
N ALA A 94 32.55 29.24 -8.07
CA ALA A 94 33.07 30.61 -8.15
C ALA A 94 34.61 30.66 -8.12
N PHE A 95 35.28 29.59 -7.67
CA PHE A 95 36.73 29.54 -7.50
C PHE A 95 37.45 28.54 -8.41
N ILE A 96 36.72 27.59 -9.02
CA ILE A 96 37.29 26.58 -9.93
C ILE A 96 36.87 26.94 -11.35
N PRO A 97 37.80 27.28 -12.26
CA PRO A 97 37.47 27.57 -13.65
C PRO A 97 36.72 26.44 -14.34
N GLU A 98 35.81 26.78 -15.26
CA GLU A 98 35.03 25.78 -15.99
C GLU A 98 35.92 24.86 -16.82
N GLY A 99 35.69 23.54 -16.72
CA GLY A 99 36.48 22.52 -17.40
C GLY A 99 37.73 22.03 -16.64
N GLU A 100 38.15 22.71 -15.58
CA GLU A 100 39.32 22.30 -14.79
C GLU A 100 38.99 21.23 -13.73
N SER A 101 40.02 20.53 -13.25
CA SER A 101 39.89 19.59 -12.15
C SER A 101 40.93 19.85 -11.08
N VAL A 102 40.53 19.75 -9.82
CA VAL A 102 41.41 19.89 -8.65
C VAL A 102 41.37 18.60 -7.87
N ASP A 103 42.55 18.09 -7.50
CA ASP A 103 42.71 16.84 -6.75
C ASP A 103 43.57 17.10 -5.51
N PHE A 104 42.99 16.83 -4.34
CA PHE A 104 43.65 16.95 -3.03
C PHE A 104 43.98 15.58 -2.42
N GLY A 105 43.93 14.50 -3.21
CA GLY A 105 44.16 13.12 -2.79
C GLY A 105 42.95 12.46 -2.11
N THR A 106 42.30 13.17 -1.18
CA THR A 106 41.08 12.69 -0.49
C THR A 106 39.79 13.22 -1.13
N VAL A 107 39.89 14.34 -1.87
CA VAL A 107 38.76 14.99 -2.52
C VAL A 107 39.18 15.39 -3.93
N LYS A 108 38.37 14.99 -4.91
CA LYS A 108 38.51 15.38 -6.31
C LYS A 108 37.30 16.18 -6.75
N ILE A 109 37.54 17.32 -7.37
CA ILE A 109 36.52 18.19 -7.95
C ILE A 109 36.76 18.25 -9.45
N SER A 110 35.73 17.94 -10.24
CA SER A 110 35.78 18.01 -11.70
C SER A 110 34.45 18.45 -12.27
N TRP A 111 34.50 19.07 -13.45
CA TRP A 111 33.31 19.39 -14.22
C TRP A 111 32.80 18.15 -14.97
N ARG A 112 31.49 18.00 -15.03
CA ARG A 112 30.81 17.01 -15.86
C ARG A 112 29.95 17.73 -16.87
N LYS A 113 30.12 17.39 -18.15
CA LYS A 113 29.19 17.83 -19.21
C LYS A 113 27.81 17.21 -18.99
N SER A 114 26.78 18.03 -19.08
CA SER A 114 25.38 17.62 -19.03
C SER A 114 24.62 18.47 -20.03
N SER A 115 23.76 17.83 -20.82
CA SER A 115 22.88 18.48 -21.77
C SER A 115 21.43 18.33 -21.30
N HIS A 116 20.62 19.35 -21.57
CA HIS A 116 19.18 19.35 -21.33
C HIS A 116 18.50 19.89 -22.60
N VAL A 117 17.36 19.31 -22.98
CA VAL A 117 16.55 19.80 -24.09
C VAL A 117 15.65 20.91 -23.56
N ILE A 118 15.75 22.09 -24.16
CA ILE A 118 14.85 23.22 -23.88
C ILE A 118 13.80 23.22 -25.00
N THR A 119 12.55 23.42 -24.63
CA THR A 119 11.43 23.53 -25.57
C THR A 119 10.92 24.96 -25.53
N ASP A 120 10.55 25.51 -26.68
CA ASP A 120 9.92 26.83 -26.76
C ASP A 120 8.48 26.77 -26.25
N GLU A 121 7.96 27.88 -25.72
CA GLU A 121 6.57 27.98 -25.22
C GLU A 121 5.52 27.67 -26.29
N VAL A 122 5.91 27.73 -27.57
CA VAL A 122 5.04 27.54 -28.73
C VAL A 122 5.27 26.17 -29.40
N LEU A 123 5.83 25.19 -28.67
CA LEU A 123 6.03 23.85 -29.22
C LEU A 123 4.67 23.23 -29.62
N ASP A 124 4.45 23.08 -30.93
CA ASP A 124 3.31 22.35 -31.46
C ASP A 124 3.63 20.84 -31.45
N LEU A 125 3.01 20.12 -30.52
CA LEU A 125 3.17 18.67 -30.39
C LEU A 125 2.56 17.90 -31.57
N GLU A 126 1.53 18.43 -32.24
CA GLU A 126 0.93 17.78 -33.40
C GLU A 126 1.84 17.88 -34.63
N GLU A 127 2.48 19.02 -34.85
CA GLU A 127 3.50 19.16 -35.90
C GLU A 127 4.74 18.32 -35.60
N LEU A 128 5.18 18.29 -34.34
CA LEU A 128 6.30 17.45 -33.92
C LEU A 128 5.97 15.96 -34.08
N GLU A 129 4.74 15.53 -33.78
CA GLU A 129 4.29 14.16 -33.99
C GLU A 129 4.29 13.80 -35.48
N LYS A 130 3.81 14.69 -36.35
CA LYS A 130 3.83 14.47 -37.81
C LYS A 130 5.25 14.32 -38.36
N ALA A 131 6.18 15.15 -37.89
CA ALA A 131 7.56 15.16 -38.37
C ALA A 131 8.43 14.05 -37.73
N CYS A 132 8.28 13.84 -36.43
CA CYS A 132 9.10 12.98 -35.58
C CYS A 132 8.24 12.20 -34.56
N PRO A 133 7.41 11.23 -35.01
CA PRO A 133 6.47 10.51 -34.13
C PRO A 133 7.12 9.85 -32.92
N GLN A 134 8.37 9.38 -33.05
CA GLN A 134 9.13 8.71 -32.00
C GLN A 134 9.44 9.60 -30.77
N LEU A 135 9.30 10.93 -30.91
CA LEU A 135 9.54 11.89 -29.82
C LEU A 135 8.27 12.17 -29.00
N VAL A 136 7.10 11.74 -29.48
CA VAL A 136 5.80 12.01 -28.84
C VAL A 136 5.23 10.71 -28.25
N LYS A 137 4.86 10.75 -26.97
CA LYS A 137 4.28 9.60 -26.27
C LYS A 137 2.75 9.65 -26.32
N HIS A 138 2.12 8.58 -26.79
CA HIS A 138 0.68 8.38 -26.67
C HIS A 138 0.32 7.51 -25.47
N SER A 139 -0.63 7.97 -24.65
CA SER A 139 -1.27 7.14 -23.62
C SER A 139 -2.79 7.19 -23.79
N ARG A 140 -3.45 6.04 -23.71
CA ARG A 140 -4.91 5.91 -23.64
C ARG A 140 -5.25 5.18 -22.35
N GLU A 141 -5.81 5.92 -21.40
CA GLU A 141 -6.14 5.40 -20.07
C GLU A 141 -7.62 5.58 -19.79
N LEU A 142 -8.26 4.52 -19.27
CA LEU A 142 -9.63 4.58 -18.82
C LEU A 142 -9.70 5.43 -17.54
N LYS A 143 -10.51 6.49 -17.57
CA LYS A 143 -10.81 7.30 -16.39
C LYS A 143 -11.78 6.54 -15.47
N LYS A 144 -11.25 5.61 -14.67
CA LYS A 144 -12.04 4.73 -13.79
C LYS A 144 -12.97 5.50 -12.83
N GLU A 145 -12.54 6.67 -12.36
CA GLU A 145 -13.38 7.51 -11.50
C GLU A 145 -14.60 8.07 -12.25
N GLU A 146 -14.45 8.45 -13.53
CA GLU A 146 -15.58 8.89 -14.36
C GLU A 146 -16.54 7.73 -14.65
N VAL A 147 -16.03 6.51 -14.83
CA VAL A 147 -16.87 5.31 -14.97
C VAL A 147 -17.70 5.08 -13.70
N LYS A 148 -17.10 5.22 -12.51
CA LYS A 148 -17.83 5.12 -11.23
C LYS A 148 -18.86 6.24 -11.08
N ASN A 149 -18.51 7.47 -11.43
CA ASN A 149 -19.43 8.61 -11.35
C ASN A 149 -20.62 8.43 -12.29
N TYR A 150 -20.37 7.97 -13.52
CA TYR A 150 -21.41 7.63 -14.50
C TYR A 150 -22.35 6.55 -13.96
N PHE A 151 -21.80 5.47 -13.38
CA PHE A 151 -22.60 4.42 -12.76
C PHE A 151 -23.44 4.94 -11.59
N LYS A 152 -22.87 5.76 -10.69
CA LYS A 152 -23.60 6.38 -9.57
C LYS A 152 -24.74 7.29 -10.03
N ALA A 153 -24.55 8.01 -11.14
CA ALA A 153 -25.54 8.96 -11.65
C ALA A 153 -26.65 8.31 -12.48
N THR A 154 -26.32 7.25 -13.24
CA THR A 154 -27.22 6.68 -14.25
C THR A 154 -27.68 5.26 -13.96
N GLY A 155 -27.01 4.55 -13.04
CA GLY A 155 -27.21 3.12 -12.79
C GLY A 155 -26.70 2.21 -13.94
N LEU A 156 -26.13 2.78 -15.00
CA LEU A 156 -25.64 2.04 -16.16
C LEU A 156 -24.13 1.84 -16.09
N VAL A 157 -23.66 0.68 -16.53
CA VAL A 157 -22.24 0.37 -16.64
C VAL A 157 -21.81 0.53 -18.11
N PRO A 158 -20.76 1.32 -18.41
CA PRO A 158 -20.24 1.45 -19.76
C PRO A 158 -19.78 0.11 -20.35
N LEU A 159 -19.88 -0.03 -21.68
CA LEU A 159 -19.50 -1.25 -22.39
C LEU A 159 -18.05 -1.66 -22.06
N GLY A 160 -17.86 -2.94 -21.73
CA GLY A 160 -16.56 -3.50 -21.37
C GLY A 160 -16.08 -3.15 -19.96
N CYS A 161 -16.91 -2.52 -19.13
CA CYS A 161 -16.65 -2.29 -17.71
C CYS A 161 -17.52 -3.21 -16.83
N GLU A 162 -17.03 -3.49 -15.62
CA GLU A 162 -17.77 -4.19 -14.58
C GLU A 162 -17.56 -3.42 -13.26
N ILE A 163 -18.63 -3.20 -12.49
CA ILE A 163 -18.55 -2.61 -11.15
C ILE A 163 -18.66 -3.77 -10.16
N ILE A 164 -17.60 -4.00 -9.39
CA ILE A 164 -17.56 -5.04 -8.36
C ILE A 164 -17.64 -4.34 -7.00
N GLU A 165 -18.76 -4.53 -6.30
CA GLU A 165 -18.93 -4.06 -4.93
C GLU A 165 -18.39 -5.12 -3.96
N LYS A 166 -17.59 -4.69 -2.99
CA LYS A 166 -17.01 -5.55 -1.95
C LYS A 166 -17.12 -4.88 -0.61
N ASN A 167 -17.50 -5.65 0.40
CA ASN A 167 -17.36 -5.24 1.79
C ASN A 167 -15.90 -5.44 2.19
N ASN A 168 -15.28 -4.40 2.73
CA ASN A 168 -13.92 -4.47 3.26
C ASN A 168 -13.99 -4.54 4.79
N LEU A 169 -13.12 -5.37 5.37
CA LEU A 169 -12.93 -5.40 6.82
C LEU A 169 -12.29 -4.08 7.27
N ILE A 170 -12.87 -3.46 8.30
CA ILE A 170 -12.34 -2.25 8.94
C ILE A 170 -12.04 -2.62 10.39
N ILE A 171 -10.80 -2.38 10.83
CA ILE A 171 -10.34 -2.53 12.21
C ILE A 171 -9.94 -1.13 12.67
N GLY A 172 -10.56 -0.64 13.74
CA GLY A 172 -10.38 0.72 14.27
C GLY A 172 -10.80 0.83 15.72
#